data_AF-A0A7C8YG21-F1
#
_entry.id   AF-A0A7C8YG21-F1
#
_cell.length_a   1.000
_cell.length_b   1.000
_cell.length_c   1.000
_cell.angle_alpha   90.00
_cell.angle_beta   90.00
_cell.angle_gamma   90.00
#
_symmetry.space_group_name_H-M   'P 1'
#
loop_
_entity.id
_entity.type
_entity.pdbx_description
1 polymer ?
#
loop_
_entity_poly.entity_id
_entity_poly.type
_entity_poly.pdbx_seq_one_letter_code
_entity_poly.pdbx_strand_id
1 'polypeptide(L)'
;KERAKSEIEFEGAPIVSLDRTEWMWRAFLPDGLDLDHWAANVCGPNAVDISGLDFPATAVFVGGFDPLQEWQRRYYEWLKRAGKAAELVEYPTAIHAFYVFPELPETLHFFADVKE
;
A
#
# COMPACT_ATOMS: atom_id res chain seq x y z
N LYS A 1 -2.18 -6.69 16.37
CA LYS A 1 -1.33 -6.93 15.20
C LYS A 1 0.01 -6.22 15.41
N GLU A 2 1.12 -6.84 15.03
CA GLU A 2 2.43 -6.16 15.07
C GLU A 2 2.44 -5.04 14.01
N ARG A 3 2.91 -3.86 14.40
CA ARG A 3 3.03 -2.70 13.52
C ARG A 3 4.16 -2.92 12.52
N ALA A 4 3.98 -2.42 11.30
CA ALA A 4 5.08 -2.31 10.37
C ALA A 4 6.13 -1.34 10.94
N LYS A 5 7.41 -1.61 10.69
CA LYS A 5 8.52 -0.76 11.14
C LYS A 5 8.43 0.63 10.51
N SER A 6 8.06 0.68 9.24
CA SER A 6 7.81 1.93 8.50
C SER A 6 6.73 2.81 9.14
N GLU A 7 5.71 2.23 9.77
CA GLU A 7 4.69 2.99 10.49
C GLU A 7 5.26 3.72 11.73
N ILE A 8 6.33 3.19 12.32
CA ILE A 8 7.01 3.76 13.49
C ILE A 8 8.13 4.70 13.06
N GLU A 9 8.93 4.30 12.07
CA GLU A 9 10.05 5.08 11.55
C GLU A 9 9.60 6.42 10.95
N PHE A 10 8.47 6.41 10.24
CA PHE A 10 7.90 7.60 9.60
C PHE A 10 6.76 8.23 10.41
N GLU A 11 6.82 8.11 11.74
CA GLU A 11 5.93 8.87 12.62
C GLU A 11 6.07 10.38 12.35
N GLY A 12 4.94 11.08 12.17
CA GLY A 12 4.92 12.49 11.82
C GLY A 12 5.09 12.79 10.32
N ALA A 13 5.16 11.78 9.45
CA ALA A 13 5.09 11.97 8.01
C ALA A 13 3.81 12.73 7.60
N PRO A 14 3.85 13.50 6.49
CA PRO A 14 2.69 14.22 6.01
C PRO A 14 1.61 13.25 5.52
N ILE A 15 0.35 13.69 5.59
CA ILE A 15 -0.86 12.99 5.11
C ILE A 15 -1.22 11.75 5.93
N VAL A 16 -0.29 10.84 6.22
CA VAL A 16 -0.57 9.56 6.89
C VAL A 16 0.05 9.53 8.28
N SER A 17 -0.75 9.12 9.27
CA SER A 17 -0.31 8.81 10.64
C SER A 17 -1.02 7.57 11.15
N LEU A 18 -0.47 6.93 12.18
CA LEU A 18 -1.08 5.79 12.85
C LEU A 18 -2.50 6.08 13.35
N ASP A 19 -2.70 7.20 14.05
CA ASP A 19 -4.03 7.58 14.56
C ASP A 19 -5.04 7.76 13.42
N ARG A 20 -4.60 8.36 12.30
CA ARG A 20 -5.46 8.57 11.14
C ARG A 20 -5.85 7.25 10.49
N THR A 21 -4.90 6.33 10.29
CA THR A 21 -5.18 5.04 9.65
C THR A 21 -5.99 4.13 10.56
N GLU A 22 -5.73 4.12 11.87
CA GLU A 22 -6.56 3.41 12.86
C GLU A 22 -8.00 3.90 12.83
N TRP A 23 -8.22 5.22 12.84
CA TRP A 23 -9.55 5.79 12.76
C TRP A 23 -10.25 5.43 11.44
N MET A 24 -9.55 5.54 10.31
CA MET A 24 -10.10 5.21 8.98
C MET A 24 -10.52 3.75 8.90
N TRP A 25 -9.70 2.82 9.38
CA TRP A 25 -10.05 1.41 9.37
C TRP A 25 -11.21 1.10 10.31
N ARG A 26 -11.24 1.70 11.50
CA ARG A 26 -12.37 1.55 12.43
C ARG A 26 -13.68 2.08 11.84
N ALA A 27 -13.61 3.16 11.04
CA ALA A 27 -14.79 3.72 10.38
C ALA A 27 -15.24 2.89 9.15
N PHE A 28 -14.30 2.23 8.47
CA PHE A 28 -14.58 1.43 7.27
C PHE A 28 -15.08 0.02 7.59
N LEU A 29 -14.52 -0.63 8.61
CA LEU A 29 -14.82 -2.01 8.94
C LEU A 29 -16.14 -2.13 9.73
N PRO A 30 -16.89 -3.24 9.56
CA PRO A 30 -17.99 -3.58 10.44
C PRO A 30 -17.56 -3.65 11.91
N ASP A 31 -18.48 -3.33 12.81
CA ASP A 31 -18.23 -3.34 14.25
C ASP A 31 -17.69 -4.70 14.73
N GLY A 32 -16.63 -4.65 15.55
CA GLY A 32 -15.99 -5.82 16.14
C GLY A 32 -15.01 -6.56 15.22
N LEU A 33 -14.82 -6.12 13.97
CA LEU A 33 -13.80 -6.68 13.08
C LEU A 33 -12.47 -5.94 13.21
N ASP A 34 -11.38 -6.66 13.00
CA ASP A 34 -10.03 -6.15 13.11
C ASP A 34 -9.33 -5.99 11.74
N LEU A 35 -8.07 -5.56 11.79
CA LEU A 35 -7.24 -5.34 10.61
C LEU A 35 -6.77 -6.62 9.91
N ASP A 36 -7.21 -7.81 10.32
CA ASP A 36 -7.04 -9.05 9.57
C ASP A 36 -8.30 -9.42 8.78
N HIS A 37 -9.34 -8.60 8.83
CA HIS A 37 -10.44 -8.69 7.86
C HIS A 37 -9.89 -8.58 6.43
N TRP A 38 -10.37 -9.45 5.53
CA TRP A 38 -9.84 -9.60 4.16
C TRP A 38 -9.87 -8.28 3.35
N ALA A 39 -10.83 -7.39 3.63
CA ALA A 39 -10.93 -6.09 2.97
C ALA A 39 -9.83 -5.09 3.42
N ALA A 40 -9.26 -5.25 4.61
CA ALA A 40 -8.18 -4.41 5.13
C ALA A 40 -6.80 -5.04 4.91
N ASN A 41 -6.70 -6.38 4.96
CA ASN A 41 -5.45 -7.12 4.82
C ASN A 41 -5.61 -8.28 3.84
N VAL A 42 -5.64 -7.94 2.55
CA VAL A 42 -5.78 -8.89 1.44
C VAL A 42 -4.66 -9.94 1.36
N CYS A 43 -3.50 -9.66 1.96
CA CYS A 43 -2.35 -10.56 2.03
C CYS A 43 -2.14 -11.17 3.44
N GLY A 44 -3.15 -11.06 4.31
CA GLY A 44 -3.10 -11.50 5.71
C GLY A 44 -3.44 -12.97 5.97
N PRO A 45 -3.63 -13.34 7.24
CA PRO A 45 -4.05 -14.69 7.62
C PRO A 45 -5.37 -15.14 6.97
N ASN A 46 -6.26 -14.18 6.67
CA ASN A 46 -7.55 -14.42 6.02
C ASN A 46 -7.52 -14.08 4.51
N ALA A 47 -6.34 -14.07 3.89
CA ALA A 47 -6.19 -13.81 2.46
C ALA A 47 -6.96 -14.84 1.61
N VAL A 48 -7.60 -14.36 0.56
CA VAL A 48 -8.26 -15.23 -0.43
C VAL A 48 -7.20 -15.75 -1.40
N ASP A 49 -7.29 -17.02 -1.79
CA ASP A 49 -6.46 -17.56 -2.86
C ASP A 49 -6.91 -17.02 -4.21
N ILE A 50 -6.05 -16.21 -4.84
CA ILE A 50 -6.31 -15.66 -6.16
C ILE A 50 -5.60 -16.42 -7.29
N SER A 51 -4.84 -17.48 -7.00
CA SER A 51 -3.97 -18.16 -7.98
C SER A 51 -4.73 -18.61 -9.23
N GLY A 52 -5.95 -19.13 -9.07
CA GLY A 52 -6.83 -19.55 -10.17
C GLY A 52 -7.64 -18.44 -10.86
N LEU A 53 -7.54 -17.19 -10.41
CA LEU A 53 -8.31 -16.08 -10.97
C LEU A 53 -7.60 -15.45 -12.18
N ASP A 54 -8.39 -15.01 -13.16
CA ASP A 54 -7.92 -14.10 -14.20
C ASP A 54 -7.77 -12.70 -13.60
N PHE A 55 -6.54 -12.33 -13.26
CA PHE A 55 -6.21 -11.10 -12.55
C PHE A 55 -5.37 -10.20 -13.47
N PRO A 56 -5.72 -8.91 -13.62
CA PRO A 56 -5.03 -8.03 -14.55
C PRO A 56 -3.57 -7.80 -14.15
N ALA A 57 -2.74 -7.50 -15.15
CA ALA A 57 -1.39 -7.02 -14.88
C ALA A 57 -1.44 -5.77 -14.00
N THR A 58 -0.60 -5.72 -12.96
CA THR A 58 -0.70 -4.71 -11.90
C THR A 58 0.65 -4.05 -11.65
N ALA A 59 0.72 -2.73 -11.77
CA ALA A 59 1.84 -1.94 -11.26
C ALA A 59 1.55 -1.47 -9.82
N VAL A 60 2.51 -1.63 -8.92
CA VAL A 60 2.44 -1.18 -7.52
C VAL A 60 3.48 -0.10 -7.31
N PHE A 61 3.04 1.12 -7.03
CA PHE A 61 3.90 2.27 -6.78
C PHE A 61 4.05 2.51 -5.28
N VAL A 62 5.28 2.66 -4.80
CA VAL A 62 5.59 2.80 -3.36
C VAL A 62 6.47 4.02 -3.11
N GLY A 63 6.03 4.89 -2.20
CA GLY A 63 6.84 6.01 -1.70
C GLY A 63 7.73 5.57 -0.53
N GLY A 64 9.03 5.89 -0.58
CA GLY A 64 9.99 5.49 0.44
C GLY A 64 9.83 6.20 1.79
N PHE A 65 9.10 7.31 1.84
CA PHE A 65 8.69 7.99 3.09
C PHE A 65 7.21 7.78 3.42
N ASP A 66 6.53 6.83 2.75
CA ASP A 66 5.17 6.44 3.11
C ASP A 66 5.19 5.50 4.34
N PRO A 67 4.49 5.83 5.44
CA PRO A 67 4.35 4.92 6.58
C PRO A 67 3.73 3.56 6.23
N LEU A 68 3.01 3.45 5.11
CA LEU A 68 2.34 2.22 4.65
C LEU A 68 3.19 1.37 3.70
N GLN A 69 4.42 1.78 3.37
CA GLN A 69 5.23 1.15 2.33
C GLN A 69 5.46 -0.36 2.52
N GLU A 70 5.62 -0.83 3.76
CA GLU A 70 5.79 -2.28 4.00
C GLU A 70 4.53 -3.08 3.71
N TRP A 71 3.34 -2.51 3.99
CA TRP A 71 2.07 -3.15 3.64
C TRP A 71 1.88 -3.19 2.11
N GLN A 72 2.28 -2.14 1.40
CA GLN A 72 2.25 -2.08 -0.06
C GLN A 72 3.20 -3.12 -0.70
N ARG A 73 4.43 -3.24 -0.19
CA ARG A 73 5.37 -4.29 -0.64
C ARG A 73 4.85 -5.70 -0.36
N ARG A 74 4.20 -5.93 0.79
CA ARG A 74 3.56 -7.23 1.10
C ARG A 74 2.46 -7.59 0.12
N TYR A 75 1.69 -6.60 -0.35
CA TYR A 75 0.69 -6.81 -1.40
C TYR A 75 1.32 -7.22 -2.73
N TYR A 76 2.37 -6.52 -3.18
CA TYR A 76 3.13 -6.90 -4.36
C TYR A 76 3.64 -8.35 -4.26
N GLU A 77 4.27 -8.71 -3.14
CA GLU A 77 4.78 -10.06 -2.90
C GLU A 77 3.66 -11.12 -2.89
N TRP A 78 2.47 -10.77 -2.39
CA TRP A 78 1.30 -11.65 -2.42
C TRP A 78 0.81 -11.89 -3.86
N LEU A 79 0.76 -10.86 -4.71
CA LEU A 79 0.46 -11.01 -6.14
C LEU A 79 1.46 -11.94 -6.83
N LYS A 80 2.77 -11.75 -6.57
CA LYS A 80 3.83 -12.58 -7.15
C LYS A 80 3.71 -14.04 -6.72
N ARG A 81 3.47 -14.30 -5.44
CA ARG A 81 3.27 -15.67 -4.94
C ARG A 81 2.05 -16.36 -5.54
N ALA A 82 1.01 -15.61 -5.87
CA ALA A 82 -0.18 -16.13 -6.54
C ALA A 82 -0.03 -16.24 -8.07
N GLY A 83 1.20 -16.07 -8.61
CA GLY A 83 1.50 -16.22 -10.03
C GLY A 83 1.00 -15.07 -10.90
N LYS A 84 0.73 -13.89 -10.32
CA LYS A 84 0.21 -12.74 -11.08
C LYS A 84 1.32 -11.90 -11.72
N ALA A 85 1.00 -11.31 -12.87
CA ALA A 85 1.85 -10.31 -13.49
C ALA A 85 1.79 -9.03 -12.64
N ALA A 86 2.88 -8.77 -11.91
CA ALA A 86 3.00 -7.61 -11.07
C ALA A 86 4.39 -6.98 -11.21
N GLU A 87 4.40 -5.66 -11.22
CA GLU A 87 5.58 -4.79 -11.21
C GLU A 87 5.57 -3.94 -9.93
N LEU A 88 6.75 -3.72 -9.36
CA LEU A 88 6.95 -2.84 -8.20
C LEU A 88 7.84 -1.68 -8.64
N VAL A 89 7.33 -0.46 -8.52
CA VAL A 89 8.06 0.78 -8.81
C VAL A 89 8.21 1.57 -7.52
N GLU A 90 9.45 1.83 -7.13
CA GLU A 90 9.75 2.51 -5.87
C GLU A 90 10.28 3.92 -6.12
N TYR A 91 9.73 4.87 -5.36
CA TYR A 91 10.11 6.27 -5.33
C TYR A 91 10.74 6.57 -3.96
N PRO A 92 12.07 6.43 -3.80
CA PRO A 92 12.71 6.35 -2.47
C PRO A 92 12.51 7.58 -1.57
N THR A 93 12.26 8.73 -2.17
CA THR A 93 12.09 10.02 -1.48
C THR A 93 10.64 10.52 -1.47
N ALA A 94 9.72 9.79 -2.10
CA ALA A 94 8.33 10.21 -2.17
C ALA A 94 7.57 9.90 -0.88
N ILE A 95 6.70 10.84 -0.50
CA ILE A 95 5.73 10.68 0.59
C ILE A 95 4.48 9.96 0.10
N HIS A 96 3.59 9.60 1.03
CA HIS A 96 2.25 9.15 0.68
C HIS A 96 1.51 10.20 -0.19
N ALA A 97 0.83 9.73 -1.24
CA ALA A 97 0.07 10.57 -2.17
C ALA A 97 0.88 11.69 -2.86
N PHE A 98 2.20 11.52 -3.05
CA PHE A 98 3.07 12.51 -3.70
C PHE A 98 2.52 13.01 -5.06
N TYR A 99 1.88 12.14 -5.85
CA TYR A 99 1.30 12.46 -7.16
C TYR A 99 0.18 13.51 -7.15
N VAL A 100 -0.34 13.87 -5.97
CA VAL A 100 -1.33 14.96 -5.80
C VAL A 100 -0.64 16.33 -5.81
N PHE A 101 0.67 16.40 -5.57
CA PHE A 101 1.44 17.62 -5.44
C PHE A 101 2.30 17.83 -6.70
N PRO A 102 1.86 18.66 -7.67
CA PRO A 102 2.62 18.91 -8.90
C PRO A 102 3.97 19.59 -8.65
N GLU A 103 4.19 20.16 -7.46
CA GLU A 103 5.45 20.79 -7.05
C GLU A 103 6.54 19.77 -6.70
N LEU A 104 6.19 18.50 -6.46
CA LEU A 104 7.17 17.45 -6.17
C LEU A 104 7.76 16.89 -7.47
N PRO A 105 9.10 16.75 -7.57
CA PRO A 105 9.75 16.28 -8.79
C PRO A 105 9.36 14.84 -9.16
N GLU A 106 9.00 14.01 -8.19
CA GLU A 106 8.56 12.63 -8.38
C GLU A 106 7.22 12.55 -9.14
N THR A 107 6.37 13.58 -9.05
CA THR A 107 5.02 13.57 -9.63
C THR A 107 5.04 13.45 -11.16
N LEU A 108 5.95 14.15 -11.84
CA LEU A 108 6.05 14.09 -13.30
C LEU A 108 6.54 12.73 -13.79
N HIS A 109 7.50 12.13 -13.07
CA HIS A 109 7.99 10.79 -13.38
C HIS A 109 6.87 9.75 -13.20
N PHE A 110 6.09 9.84 -12.12
CA PHE A 110 4.96 8.94 -11.89
C PHE A 110 3.93 8.97 -13.00
N PHE A 111 3.59 10.15 -13.52
CA PHE A 111 2.66 10.25 -14.65
C PHE A 111 3.25 9.74 -15.98
N ALA A 112 4.57 9.65 -16.11
CA ALA A 112 5.20 8.97 -17.25
C ALA A 112 5.06 7.46 -17.09
N ASP A 113 5.44 6.91 -15.95
CA ASP A 113 5.37 5.47 -15.65
C ASP A 113 3.94 4.92 -15.72
N VAL A 114 2.93 5.67 -15.26
CA VAL A 114 1.51 5.23 -15.31
C VAL A 114 0.96 5.16 -16.73
N LYS A 115 1.58 5.86 -17.70
CA LYS A 115 1.11 5.87 -19.10
C LYS A 115 1.70 4.73 -19.95
N GLU A 116 2.72 4.04 -19.45
CA GLU A 116 3.29 2.86 -20.09
C GLU A 116 2.40 1.62 -19.91
#